data_AF-L1JTB1-F1
#
_entry.id   AF-L1JTB1-F1
#
_cell.length_a   1.000
_cell.length_b   1.000
_cell.length_c   1.000
_cell.angle_alpha   90.00
_cell.angle_beta   90.00
_cell.angle_gamma   90.00
#
_symmetry.space_group_name_H-M   'P 1'
#
loop_
_entity.id
_entity.type
_entity.pdbx_description
1 polymer ?
#
loop_
_entity_poly.entity_id
_entity_poly.type
_entity_poly.pdbx_seq_one_letter_code
_entity_poly.pdbx_strand_id
1 'polypeptide(L)'
;MAELRFLINPRAPHTEGCSKFIIKHYAFLKGLNPEMTFLVRETANTSWEPVVEAVYQGFKANETTRVTNMTEEQIFAEVKRFNDVGIEHNKHVEYLLPDII
;
A
#
# COMPACT_ATOMS: atom_id res chain seq x y z
N MET A 1 -5.66 3.26 -6.82
CA MET A 1 -5.53 2.22 -5.77
C MET A 1 -6.77 2.28 -4.88
N ALA A 2 -7.35 1.12 -4.54
CA ALA A 2 -8.58 1.03 -3.76
C ALA A 2 -8.33 0.61 -2.30
N GLU A 3 -7.34 -0.25 -2.06
CA GLU A 3 -6.93 -0.60 -0.70
C GLU A 3 -5.42 -0.59 -0.55
N LEU A 4 -4.95 -0.14 0.61
CA LEU A 4 -3.56 -0.25 1.03
C LEU A 4 -3.52 -1.01 2.35
N ARG A 5 -2.81 -2.14 2.36
CA ARG A 5 -2.79 -3.12 3.45
C ARG A 5 -1.39 -3.28 3.98
N PHE A 6 -1.27 -3.25 5.30
CA PHE A 6 -0.04 -3.50 6.04
C PHE A 6 -0.23 -4.75 6.87
N LEU A 7 0.73 -5.67 6.81
CA LEU A 7 0.80 -6.81 7.73
C LEU A 7 2.14 -6.76 8.44
N ILE A 8 2.13 -6.46 9.74
CA ILE A 8 3.33 -6.18 10.53
C ILE A 8 3.31 -6.91 11.87
N ASN A 9 4.47 -7.03 12.50
CA ASN A 9 4.58 -7.34 13.93
C ASN A 9 5.14 -6.11 14.65
N PRO A 10 4.32 -5.32 15.35
CA PRO A 10 4.76 -4.04 15.92
C PRO A 10 5.84 -4.17 17.01
N ARG A 11 6.09 -5.39 17.52
CA ARG A 11 7.11 -5.67 18.54
C ARG A 11 8.44 -6.12 17.94
N ALA A 12 8.48 -6.41 16.65
CA ALA A 12 9.69 -6.92 16.01
C ALA A 12 10.50 -5.74 15.42
N PRO A 13 11.82 -5.65 15.70
CA PRO A 13 12.64 -4.52 15.27
C PRO A 13 12.63 -4.30 13.75
N HIS A 14 12.54 -5.38 12.97
CA HIS A 14 12.58 -5.33 11.52
C HIS A 14 11.32 -4.73 10.86
N THR A 15 10.31 -4.35 11.65
CA THR A 15 9.12 -3.63 11.17
C THR A 15 9.06 -2.18 11.65
N GLU A 16 10.08 -1.68 12.35
CA GLU A 16 10.07 -0.37 12.99
C GLU A 16 9.78 0.78 12.01
N GLY A 17 10.42 0.77 10.83
CA GLY A 17 10.17 1.76 9.78
C GLY A 17 8.72 1.75 9.29
N CYS A 18 8.11 0.57 9.21
CA CYS A 18 6.71 0.40 8.82
C CYS A 18 5.75 0.95 9.87
N SER A 19 6.02 0.66 11.15
CA SER A 19 5.25 1.23 12.27
C SER A 19 5.34 2.75 12.29
N LYS A 20 6.53 3.32 12.12
CA LYS A 20 6.74 4.79 12.03
C LYS A 20 5.96 5.40 10.86
N PHE A 21 6.02 4.75 9.70
CA PHE A 21 5.29 5.19 8.51
C PHE A 21 3.79 5.26 8.76
N ILE A 22 3.19 4.18 9.30
CA ILE A 22 1.76 4.12 9.59
C ILE A 22 1.36 5.25 10.55
N ILE A 23 2.11 5.43 11.64
CA ILE A 23 1.78 6.45 12.66
C ILE A 23 1.84 7.87 12.08
N LYS A 24 2.82 8.18 11.24
CA LYS A 24 3.05 9.54 10.73
C LYS A 24 2.24 9.89 9.50
N HIS A 25 2.08 8.96 8.56
CA HIS A 25 1.55 9.25 7.22
C HIS A 25 0.11 8.80 7.01
N TYR A 26 -0.47 8.00 7.91
CA TYR A 26 -1.85 7.52 7.78
C TYR A 26 -2.86 8.65 7.53
N ALA A 27 -2.85 9.68 8.38
CA ALA A 27 -3.80 10.78 8.30
C ALA A 27 -3.65 11.57 6.99
N PHE A 28 -2.40 11.78 6.55
CA PHE A 28 -2.09 12.45 5.30
C PHE A 28 -2.60 11.66 4.08
N LEU A 29 -2.31 10.36 4.02
CA LEU A 29 -2.74 9.49 2.92
C LEU A 29 -4.27 9.38 2.85
N LYS A 30 -4.95 9.30 3.99
CA LYS A 30 -6.41 9.33 4.06
C LYS A 30 -7.01 10.67 3.67
N GLY A 31 -6.33 11.78 3.96
CA GLY A 31 -6.75 13.10 3.48
C GLY A 31 -6.66 13.24 1.97
N LEU A 32 -5.63 12.65 1.34
CA LEU A 32 -5.47 12.66 -0.11
C LEU A 32 -6.48 11.77 -0.84
N ASN A 33 -6.78 10.59 -0.28
CA ASN A 33 -7.75 9.66 -0.86
C ASN A 33 -8.66 9.10 0.25
N PRO A 34 -9.79 9.77 0.53
CA PRO A 34 -10.72 9.34 1.59
C PRO A 34 -11.35 7.96 1.33
N GLU A 35 -11.59 7.62 0.06
CA GLU A 35 -12.25 6.38 -0.36
C GLU A 35 -11.33 5.15 -0.31
N MET A 36 -10.00 5.36 -0.36
CA MET A 36 -9.04 4.27 -0.27
C MET A 36 -9.11 3.59 1.10
N THR A 37 -9.41 2.29 1.15
CA THR A 37 -9.37 1.54 2.40
C THR A 37 -7.93 1.38 2.88
N PHE A 38 -7.68 1.67 4.16
CA PHE A 38 -6.37 1.51 4.76
C PHE A 38 -6.49 0.48 5.89
N LEU A 39 -5.78 -0.64 5.76
CA LEU A 39 -5.88 -1.77 6.68
C LEU A 39 -4.52 -2.06 7.31
N VAL A 40 -4.47 -2.14 8.63
CA VAL A 40 -3.29 -2.59 9.35
C VAL A 40 -3.64 -3.88 10.08
N ARG A 41 -2.92 -4.95 9.77
CA ARG A 41 -3.01 -6.23 10.46
C ARG A 41 -1.74 -6.46 11.24
N GLU A 42 -1.92 -6.84 12.49
CA GLU A 42 -0.82 -7.17 13.38
C GLU A 42 -0.72 -8.67 13.57
N THR A 43 0.50 -9.17 13.62
CA THR A 43 0.80 -10.56 14.00
C THR A 43 1.73 -10.58 15.19
N ALA A 44 1.51 -11.51 16.11
CA ALA A 44 2.41 -11.75 17.24
C ALA A 44 3.64 -12.59 16.85
N ASN A 45 3.64 -13.21 15.67
CA ASN A 45 4.75 -14.02 15.20
C ASN A 45 5.96 -13.13 14.87
N THR A 46 7.03 -13.24 15.67
CA THR A 46 8.26 -12.45 15.53
C THR A 46 9.11 -12.85 14.32
N SER A 47 8.86 -14.02 13.74
CA SER A 47 9.53 -14.48 12.51
C SER A 47 8.81 -14.05 11.24
N TRP A 48 7.67 -13.34 11.36
CA TRP A 48 6.92 -12.89 10.19
C TRP A 48 7.59 -11.70 9.52
N GLU A 49 7.70 -11.75 8.18
CA GLU A 49 8.22 -10.65 7.38
C GLU A 49 7.12 -9.62 7.09
N PRO A 50 7.34 -8.33 7.39
CA PRO A 50 6.34 -7.31 7.15
C PRO A 50 6.12 -7.13 5.65
N VAL A 51 4.86 -6.96 5.26
CA VAL A 51 4.48 -6.74 3.87
C VAL A 51 3.54 -5.55 3.74
N VAL A 52 3.64 -4.87 2.61
CA VAL A 52 2.69 -3.85 2.16
C VAL A 52 2.07 -4.34 0.87
N GLU A 53 0.75 -4.32 0.80
CA GLU A 53 -0.03 -4.75 -0.36
C GLU A 53 -0.92 -3.60 -0.84
N ALA A 54 -0.91 -3.35 -2.14
CA ALA A 54 -1.82 -2.44 -2.83
C ALA A 54 -2.83 -3.25 -3.65
N VAL A 55 -4.11 -2.99 -3.40
CA VAL A 55 -5.25 -3.61 -4.11
C VAL A 55 -5.88 -2.55 -5.00
N TYR A 56 -6.12 -2.91 -6.26
CA TYR A 56 -6.73 -2.04 -7.25
C TYR A 56 -8.16 -2.52 -7.56
N GLN A 57 -9.11 -1.59 -7.60
CA GLN A 57 -10.50 -1.91 -7.99
C GLN A 57 -10.56 -2.32 -9.46
N GLY A 58 -11.40 -3.32 -9.77
CA GLY A 58 -11.62 -3.78 -11.15
C GLY A 58 -10.46 -4.60 -11.75
N PHE A 59 -9.44 -4.90 -10.96
CA PHE A 59 -8.23 -5.59 -11.42
C PHE A 59 -8.02 -6.91 -10.69
N LYS A 60 -7.37 -7.89 -11.34
CA LYS A 60 -7.19 -9.24 -10.79
C LYS A 60 -5.92 -9.41 -9.94
N ALA A 61 -4.93 -8.52 -10.04
CA ALA A 61 -3.65 -8.71 -9.35
C ALA A 61 -3.37 -7.60 -8.32
N ASN A 62 -2.96 -8.03 -7.12
CA ASN A 62 -2.47 -7.12 -6.09
C ASN A 62 -0.97 -6.97 -6.23
N GLU A 63 -0.47 -5.78 -5.94
CA GLU A 63 0.97 -5.54 -5.83
C GLU A 63 1.38 -5.72 -4.38
N THR A 64 2.37 -6.57 -4.10
CA THR A 64 2.87 -6.82 -2.73
C THR A 64 4.38 -6.65 -2.67
N THR A 65 4.86 -5.87 -1.71
CA THR A 65 6.28 -5.68 -1.42
C THR A 65 6.58 -6.10 0.01
N ARG A 66 7.67 -6.87 0.21
CA ARG A 66 8.25 -7.13 1.54
C ARG A 66 9.02 -5.90 2.00
N VAL A 67 8.77 -5.45 3.23
CA VAL A 67 9.35 -4.20 3.76
C VAL A 67 10.24 -4.42 4.98
N THR A 68 10.83 -5.61 5.09
CA THR A 68 11.75 -5.98 6.18
C THR A 68 12.92 -5.01 6.25
N ASN A 69 13.14 -4.40 7.43
CA ASN A 69 14.20 -3.42 7.70
C ASN A 69 14.19 -2.18 6.78
N MET A 70 13.09 -1.91 6.06
CA MET A 70 12.98 -0.69 5.29
C MET A 70 12.78 0.52 6.21
N THR A 71 13.37 1.65 5.84
CA THR A 71 13.13 2.93 6.52
C THR A 71 11.75 3.47 6.15
N GLU A 72 11.28 4.45 6.92
CA GLU A 72 10.02 5.15 6.65
C GLU A 72 9.98 5.74 5.23
N GLU A 73 11.08 6.34 4.77
CA GLU A 73 11.20 6.98 3.45
C GLU A 73 11.15 5.95 2.32
N GLN A 74 11.76 4.79 2.52
CA GLN A 74 11.72 3.68 1.55
C GLN A 74 10.31 3.12 1.42
N ILE A 75 9.59 2.98 2.54
CA ILE A 75 8.19 2.54 2.53
C ILE A 75 7.29 3.57 1.86
N PHE A 76 7.54 4.86 2.09
CA PHE A 76 6.84 5.94 1.39
C PHE A 76 7.08 5.88 -0.12
N ALA A 77 8.31 5.60 -0.56
CA ALA A 77 8.63 5.43 -1.97
C ALA A 77 7.88 4.25 -2.60
N GLU A 78 7.77 3.11 -1.90
CA GLU A 78 6.98 1.96 -2.37
C GLU A 78 5.48 2.27 -2.46
N VAL A 79 4.92 2.98 -1.49
CA VAL A 79 3.50 3.40 -1.55
C VAL A 79 3.25 4.35 -2.72
N LYS A 80 4.20 5.26 -2.99
CA LYS A 80 4.13 6.12 -4.17
C LYS A 80 4.20 5.30 -5.47
N ARG A 81 5.11 4.31 -5.55
CA ARG A 81 5.21 3.39 -6.68
C ARG A 81 3.89 2.67 -6.94
N PHE A 82 3.23 2.14 -5.90
CA PHE A 82 1.90 1.52 -6.03
C PHE A 82 0.86 2.51 -6.58
N ASN A 83 0.89 3.75 -6.12
CA ASN A 83 -0.01 4.77 -6.63
C ASN A 83 0.22 5.06 -8.13
N ASP A 84 1.48 5.18 -8.54
CA ASP A 84 1.85 5.45 -9.94
C ASP A 84 1.44 4.28 -10.86
N VAL A 85 1.65 3.04 -10.41
CA VAL A 85 1.14 1.84 -11.10
C VAL A 85 -0.37 1.92 -11.26
N GLY A 86 -1.11 2.25 -10.19
CA GLY A 86 -2.56 2.40 -10.26
C GLY A 86 -3.03 3.48 -11.25
N ILE A 87 -2.29 4.58 -11.38
CA ILE A 87 -2.60 5.67 -12.33
C ILE A 87 -2.35 5.21 -13.77
N GLU A 88 -1.21 4.58 -14.05
CA GLU A 88 -0.87 4.08 -15.38
C GLU A 88 -1.92 3.07 -15.87
N HIS A 89 -2.36 2.16 -15.00
CA HIS A 89 -3.37 1.17 -15.33
C HIS A 89 -4.74 1.80 -15.60
N ASN A 90 -5.18 2.78 -14.82
CA ASN A 90 -6.44 3.49 -15.07
C ASN A 90 -6.44 4.15 -16.46
N LYS A 91 -5.33 4.80 -16.86
CA LYS A 91 -5.19 5.41 -18.19
C LYS A 91 -5.31 4.36 -19.31
N HIS A 92 -4.73 3.17 -19.11
CA HIS A 92 -4.85 2.08 -20.08
C HIS A 92 -6.28 1.55 -20.21
N VAL A 93 -7.03 1.47 -19.11
CA VAL A 93 -8.44 1.03 -19.15
C VAL A 93 -9.32 2.05 -19.87
N GLU A 94 -9.15 3.35 -19.58
CA GLU A 94 -9.87 4.43 -20.28
C GLU A 94 -9.64 4.40 -21.79
N TYR A 95 -8.42 4.09 -22.23
CA TYR A 95 -8.09 3.98 -23.67
C TYR A 95 -8.75 2.77 -24.36
N LEU A 96 -9.04 1.70 -23.61
CA LEU A 96 -9.58 0.45 -24.15
C LEU A 96 -11.11 0.38 -24.08
N LEU A 97 -11.77 1.27 -23.35
CA LEU A 97 -13.22 1.38 -23.32
C LEU A 97 -13.65 2.16 -24.59
N PRO A 98 -14.42 1.55 -25.51
CA PRO A 98 -14.94 2.27 -26.65
C PRO A 98 -15.91 3.37 -26.17
N ASP A 99 -15.91 4.52 -26.85
CA ASP A 99 -16.90 5.57 -26.65
C ASP A 99 -18.30 4.96 -26.75
N ILE A 100 -19.03 4.91 -25.65
CA ILE A 100 -20.42 4.48 -25.64
C ILE A 100 -21.23 5.64 -26.21
N ILE A 101 -21.66 5.48 -27.47
CA ILE A 101 -22.56 6.39 -28.21
C ILE A 101 -23.98 6.33 -27.64
#